data_AF-A0A368GXM3-F1
#
_entry.id   AF-A0A368GXM3-F1
#
_cell.length_a   1.000
_cell.length_b   1.000
_cell.length_c   1.000
_cell.angle_alpha   90.00
_cell.angle_beta   90.00
_cell.angle_gamma   90.00
#
_symmetry.space_group_name_H-M   'P 1'
#
loop_
_entity.id
_entity.type
_entity.pdbx_description
1 polymer ?
#
loop_
_entity_poly.entity_id
_entity_poly.type
_entity_poly.pdbx_seq_one_letter_code
_entity_poly.pdbx_strand_id
1 'polypeptide(L)'
;MSLLLRLLTIALLIPQSFSAGKCDLSKPPRSWAVTRGIGIQKWATAGVPTNKEFCVTRDAQGIVEVDYHLDLSDYRSFQTTNYSRTHQSWDNSENHCVMDDPHIKVCFPICQHFWQKKIIEAALSSGAVAQVARTIEESLELDGFGITVLQVDYTNPKTKLNATTFNNLKKWCSVYVGIDPDLGFPYLYEIQLGKLLEEYE
;
A
#
# COMPACT_ATOMS: atom_id res chain seq x y z
N MET A 1 37.50 -15.08 35.07
CA MET A 1 36.10 -15.04 34.56
C MET A 1 35.54 -13.63 34.75
N SER A 2 35.76 -12.68 33.81
CA SER A 2 34.95 -11.44 33.69
C SER A 2 35.47 -10.52 32.57
N LEU A 3 35.74 -11.04 31.36
CA LEU A 3 36.19 -10.15 30.27
C LEU A 3 35.81 -10.62 28.85
N LEU A 4 34.85 -11.54 28.73
CA LEU A 4 34.35 -12.06 27.45
C LEU A 4 32.85 -11.80 27.21
N LEU A 5 32.19 -11.04 28.10
CA LEU A 5 30.73 -10.85 28.08
C LEU A 5 30.28 -9.39 27.81
N ARG A 6 31.04 -8.62 27.02
CA ARG A 6 30.69 -7.22 26.68
C ARG A 6 30.64 -6.90 25.19
N LEU A 7 30.62 -7.91 24.31
CA LEU A 7 30.66 -7.70 22.86
C LEU A 7 29.45 -8.21 22.07
N LEU A 8 28.39 -8.68 22.73
CA LEU A 8 27.13 -9.03 22.06
C LEU A 8 25.96 -8.31 22.72
N THR A 9 25.69 -7.06 22.33
CA THR A 9 24.35 -6.41 22.47
C THR A 9 24.32 -4.98 21.89
N ILE A 10 24.96 -4.73 20.74
CA ILE A 10 24.67 -3.51 19.95
C ILE A 10 24.63 -3.89 18.47
N ALA A 11 23.68 -4.73 18.10
CA ALA A 11 23.39 -5.06 16.71
C ALA A 11 21.89 -5.27 16.53
N LEU A 12 21.07 -4.31 16.98
CA LEU A 12 19.61 -4.32 16.77
C LEU A 12 19.05 -2.93 17.11
N LEU A 13 19.39 -1.92 16.33
CA LEU A 13 18.66 -0.63 16.25
C LEU A 13 19.12 0.16 15.03
N ILE A 14 19.47 -0.53 13.94
CA ILE A 14 19.47 0.11 12.62
C ILE A 14 18.02 0.00 12.16
N PRO A 15 17.26 1.11 12.01
CA PRO A 15 16.02 1.04 11.25
C PRO A 15 16.42 0.48 9.89
N GLN A 16 15.98 -0.74 9.58
CA GLN A 16 16.18 -1.29 8.25
C GLN A 16 15.39 -0.40 7.30
N SER A 17 16.06 0.60 6.75
CA SER A 17 15.64 1.31 5.57
C SER A 17 15.63 0.27 4.45
N PHE A 18 14.54 -0.49 4.35
CA PHE A 18 14.24 -1.23 3.14
C PHE A 18 13.93 -0.20 2.07
N SER A 19 14.97 0.31 1.43
CA SER A 19 14.87 1.15 0.25
C SER A 19 14.46 0.24 -0.90
N ALA A 20 13.15 0.12 -1.14
CA ALA A 20 12.67 -0.26 -2.45
C ALA A 20 13.02 0.89 -3.40
N GLY A 21 14.02 0.71 -4.26
CA GLY A 21 14.44 1.66 -5.30
C GLY A 21 15.18 2.94 -4.83
N LYS A 22 16.04 3.49 -5.70
CA LYS A 22 16.48 4.90 -5.61
C LYS A 22 15.44 5.74 -6.33
N CYS A 23 14.50 6.36 -5.61
CA CYS A 23 13.52 7.27 -6.24
C CYS A 23 14.28 8.47 -6.85
N ASP A 24 14.31 8.58 -8.18
CA ASP A 24 14.69 9.85 -8.81
C ASP A 24 13.42 10.66 -9.09
N LEU A 25 13.03 11.46 -8.09
CA LEU A 25 11.86 12.34 -8.17
C LEU A 25 12.18 13.69 -8.85
N SER A 26 13.40 13.88 -9.41
CA SER A 26 13.88 15.19 -9.87
C SER A 26 13.10 15.74 -11.08
N LYS A 27 12.36 14.89 -11.79
CA LYS A 27 11.33 15.27 -12.76
C LYS A 27 10.21 14.24 -12.67
N PRO A 28 9.11 14.46 -11.94
CA PRO A 28 8.02 13.51 -11.94
C PRO A 28 7.30 13.56 -13.30
N PRO A 29 7.41 12.54 -14.18
CA PRO A 29 6.48 12.39 -15.28
C PRO A 29 5.03 12.37 -14.77
N ARG A 30 4.10 12.69 -15.67
CA ARG A 30 2.66 12.72 -15.38
C ARG A 30 2.07 11.37 -14.91
N SER A 31 2.84 10.30 -15.00
CA SER A 31 2.51 8.91 -14.66
C SER A 31 2.80 8.53 -13.20
N TRP A 32 3.35 9.43 -12.38
CA TRP A 32 3.55 9.14 -10.96
C TRP A 32 2.22 9.09 -10.19
N ALA A 33 1.95 7.95 -9.56
CA ALA A 33 0.94 7.84 -8.51
C ALA A 33 1.64 7.90 -7.15
N VAL A 34 1.30 8.92 -6.37
CA VAL A 34 1.91 9.18 -5.06
C VAL A 34 0.87 8.99 -3.98
N THR A 35 1.21 8.24 -2.93
CA THR A 35 0.42 8.09 -1.72
C THR A 35 1.24 8.50 -0.52
N ARG A 36 0.83 9.59 0.13
CA ARG A 36 1.44 10.12 1.35
C ARG A 36 0.54 9.87 2.54
N GLY A 37 1.03 9.10 3.50
CA GLY A 37 0.29 8.63 4.68
C GLY A 37 0.91 9.08 6.00
N ILE A 38 0.10 9.72 6.84
CA ILE A 38 0.36 9.97 8.25
C ILE A 38 -0.40 8.91 9.06
N GLY A 39 0.23 8.37 10.10
CA GLY A 39 -0.39 7.32 10.92
C GLY A 39 -0.26 5.91 10.33
N ILE A 40 0.76 5.65 9.52
CA ILE A 40 1.04 4.29 9.02
C ILE A 40 1.81 3.51 10.08
N GLN A 41 1.26 2.41 10.56
CA GLN A 41 1.88 1.57 11.60
C GLN A 41 2.88 0.59 11.00
N LYS A 42 2.50 -0.05 9.90
CA LYS A 42 3.29 -1.06 9.19
C LYS A 42 3.04 -0.95 7.70
N TRP A 43 3.97 -1.42 6.89
CA TRP A 43 3.76 -1.61 5.47
C TRP A 43 4.51 -2.82 4.95
N ALA A 44 4.07 -3.34 3.82
CA ALA A 44 4.79 -4.34 3.05
C ALA A 44 4.55 -4.14 1.56
N THR A 45 5.43 -4.73 0.76
CA THR A 45 5.37 -4.68 -0.69
C THR A 45 5.56 -6.07 -1.30
N ALA A 46 5.04 -6.27 -2.51
CA ALA A 46 5.17 -7.51 -3.29
C ALA A 46 5.16 -7.17 -4.80
N GLY A 47 5.67 -8.04 -5.66
CA GLY A 47 5.75 -7.82 -7.11
C GLY A 47 6.72 -6.71 -7.57
N VAL A 48 7.51 -6.17 -6.64
CA VAL A 48 8.36 -4.99 -6.89
C VAL A 48 9.71 -5.41 -7.50
N PRO A 49 10.06 -4.93 -8.71
CA PRO A 49 11.43 -5.03 -9.22
C PRO A 49 12.36 -4.08 -8.45
N THR A 50 13.66 -4.36 -8.40
CA THR A 50 14.67 -3.54 -7.70
C THR A 50 15.01 -2.21 -8.39
N ASN A 51 14.15 -1.73 -9.29
CA ASN A 51 14.36 -0.56 -10.14
C ASN A 51 13.83 0.74 -9.50
N LYS A 52 13.96 1.87 -10.22
CA LYS A 52 13.61 3.23 -9.73
C LYS A 52 12.14 3.59 -9.86
N GLU A 53 11.37 2.71 -10.50
CA GLU A 53 9.98 2.94 -10.92
C GLU A 53 8.98 2.74 -9.79
N PHE A 54 9.45 2.28 -8.63
CA PHE A 54 8.65 2.12 -7.44
C PHE A 54 9.50 2.41 -6.22
N CYS A 55 8.95 3.14 -5.26
CA CYS A 55 9.59 3.26 -3.96
C CYS A 55 8.64 3.49 -2.80
N VAL A 56 9.14 3.13 -1.61
CA VAL A 56 8.48 3.41 -0.34
C VAL A 56 9.49 4.06 0.58
N THR A 57 9.18 5.26 1.07
CA THR A 57 10.02 5.99 2.00
C THR A 57 9.30 6.25 3.31
N ARG A 58 10.07 6.39 4.40
CA ARG A 58 9.58 6.89 5.68
C ARG A 58 10.49 8.02 6.15
N ASP A 59 9.90 9.20 6.37
CA ASP A 59 10.65 10.35 6.87
C ASP A 59 10.84 10.31 8.40
N ALA A 60 11.63 11.25 8.92
CA ALA A 60 11.92 11.36 10.35
C ALA A 60 10.68 11.68 11.20
N GLN A 61 9.62 12.19 10.58
CA GLN A 61 8.33 12.49 11.18
C GLN A 61 7.38 11.28 11.14
N GLY A 62 7.82 10.16 10.58
CA GLY A 62 7.05 8.92 10.47
C GLY A 62 6.03 8.92 9.35
N ILE A 63 6.09 9.89 8.43
CA ILE A 63 5.23 9.93 7.24
C ILE A 63 5.76 8.89 6.26
N VAL A 64 4.86 8.04 5.77
CA VAL A 64 5.17 7.07 4.73
C VAL A 64 4.71 7.61 3.39
N GLU A 65 5.59 7.55 2.41
CA GLU A 65 5.29 7.91 1.03
C GLU A 65 5.53 6.69 0.14
N VAL A 66 4.59 6.43 -0.75
CA VAL A 66 4.66 5.36 -1.75
C VAL A 66 4.53 6.01 -3.10
N ASP A 67 5.50 5.74 -3.97
CA ASP A 67 5.57 6.33 -5.30
C ASP A 67 5.60 5.21 -6.33
N TYR A 68 4.67 5.27 -7.29
CA TYR A 68 4.60 4.38 -8.44
C TYR A 68 4.80 5.16 -9.73
N HIS A 69 5.77 4.79 -10.55
CA HIS A 69 5.87 5.25 -11.92
C HIS A 69 5.08 4.28 -12.81
N LEU A 70 3.88 4.68 -13.20
CA LEU A 70 2.97 3.80 -13.94
C LEU A 70 3.30 3.73 -15.44
N ASP A 71 3.20 2.53 -16.01
CA ASP A 71 3.23 2.35 -17.45
C ASP A 71 1.93 2.87 -18.09
N LEU A 72 1.96 4.09 -18.63
CA LEU A 72 0.81 4.67 -19.33
C LEU A 72 1.02 4.75 -20.85
N SER A 73 1.99 4.02 -21.40
CA SER A 73 2.40 4.08 -22.82
C SER A 73 1.24 3.84 -23.80
N ASP A 74 0.36 2.89 -23.50
CA ASP A 74 -0.79 2.56 -24.35
C ASP A 74 -1.99 3.54 -24.22
N TYR A 75 -1.91 4.54 -23.33
CA TYR A 75 -3.04 5.39 -22.97
C TYR A 75 -2.88 6.83 -23.46
N ARG A 76 -3.69 7.20 -24.46
CA ARG A 76 -3.65 8.54 -25.10
C ARG A 76 -4.15 9.68 -24.20
N SER A 77 -5.03 9.38 -23.24
CA SER A 77 -5.50 10.32 -22.23
C SER A 77 -5.70 9.61 -20.91
N PHE A 78 -5.02 10.06 -19.87
CA PHE A 78 -5.24 9.61 -18.50
C PHE A 78 -5.78 10.77 -17.68
N GLN A 79 -6.70 10.46 -16.76
CA GLN A 79 -7.16 11.41 -15.76
C GLN A 79 -6.65 10.95 -14.41
N THR A 80 -5.97 11.87 -13.74
CA THR A 80 -5.56 11.70 -12.35
C THR A 80 -6.58 12.39 -11.45
N THR A 81 -7.00 11.70 -10.41
CA THR A 81 -7.81 12.27 -9.34
C THR A 81 -7.02 12.17 -8.05
N ASN A 82 -7.07 13.23 -7.24
CA ASN A 82 -6.52 13.16 -5.89
C ASN A 82 -7.66 12.87 -4.93
N TYR A 83 -7.46 11.90 -4.03
CA TYR A 83 -8.34 11.73 -2.89
C TYR A 83 -7.58 12.00 -1.60
N SER A 84 -8.33 12.48 -0.61
CA SER A 84 -7.85 12.62 0.76
C SER A 84 -8.78 11.83 1.66
N ARG A 85 -8.22 10.91 2.44
CA ARG A 85 -8.91 10.25 3.55
C ARG A 85 -8.35 10.82 4.84
N THR A 86 -9.26 11.29 5.68
CA THR A 86 -8.96 11.60 7.07
C THR A 86 -9.63 10.55 7.93
N HIS A 87 -9.40 10.61 9.25
CA HIS A 87 -9.94 9.82 10.35
C HIS A 87 -11.37 9.22 10.26
N GLN A 88 -12.18 9.51 9.24
CA GLN A 88 -13.57 9.09 9.14
C GLN A 88 -13.78 7.58 9.20
N SER A 89 -14.23 7.22 10.40
CA SER A 89 -15.28 6.27 10.77
C SER A 89 -15.07 4.86 10.25
N TRP A 90 -14.34 4.12 11.10
CA TRP A 90 -14.41 2.66 11.24
C TRP A 90 -15.82 2.10 10.98
N ASP A 91 -16.86 2.84 11.35
CA ASP A 91 -18.24 2.53 11.00
C ASP A 91 -18.72 3.39 9.82
N ASN A 92 -18.82 2.79 8.62
CA ASN A 92 -19.45 3.43 7.46
C ASN A 92 -20.60 2.55 6.95
N SER A 93 -21.82 3.10 6.91
CA SER A 93 -23.01 2.42 6.39
C SER A 93 -22.98 2.25 4.86
N GLU A 94 -22.16 3.04 4.16
CA GLU A 94 -22.02 2.98 2.71
C GLU A 94 -20.73 2.23 2.34
N ASN A 95 -20.80 0.91 2.43
CA ASN A 95 -19.76 0.00 1.98
C ASN A 95 -19.89 -0.21 0.46
N HIS A 96 -18.82 0.06 -0.29
CA HIS A 96 -18.80 -0.11 -1.75
C HIS A 96 -18.06 -1.38 -2.21
N CYS A 97 -17.80 -2.33 -1.31
CA CYS A 97 -17.16 -3.59 -1.66
C CYS A 97 -18.03 -4.45 -2.60
N VAL A 98 -17.39 -5.17 -3.53
CA VAL A 98 -18.07 -6.19 -4.36
C VAL A 98 -18.47 -7.44 -3.57
N MET A 99 -17.97 -7.55 -2.33
CA MET A 99 -18.20 -8.66 -1.42
C MET A 99 -18.98 -8.14 -0.21
N ASP A 100 -20.00 -8.90 0.16
CA ASP A 100 -20.76 -8.69 1.39
C ASP A 100 -20.25 -9.68 2.43
N ASP A 101 -19.39 -9.20 3.33
CA ASP A 101 -18.83 -9.96 4.45
C ASP A 101 -19.00 -9.13 5.73
N PRO A 102 -19.55 -9.71 6.82
CA PRO A 102 -19.90 -8.96 8.04
C PRO A 102 -18.70 -8.36 8.78
N HIS A 103 -17.49 -8.85 8.52
CA HIS A 103 -16.25 -8.33 9.12
C HIS A 103 -15.79 -7.05 8.42
N ILE A 104 -16.24 -6.76 7.20
CA ILE A 104 -15.86 -5.54 6.48
C ILE A 104 -16.68 -4.36 7.00
N LYS A 105 -16.02 -3.44 7.73
CA LYS A 105 -16.67 -2.25 8.31
C LYS A 105 -16.51 -1.00 7.44
N VAL A 106 -15.44 -0.96 6.64
CA VAL A 106 -15.16 0.13 5.70
C VAL A 106 -14.66 -0.45 4.39
N CYS A 107 -15.12 0.08 3.27
CA CYS A 107 -14.55 -0.24 1.97
C CYS A 107 -14.77 0.88 0.95
N PHE A 108 -13.67 1.44 0.47
CA PHE A 108 -13.65 2.41 -0.63
C PHE A 108 -12.72 1.90 -1.74
N PRO A 109 -13.25 1.22 -2.76
CA PRO A 109 -12.48 0.72 -3.88
C PRO A 109 -12.41 1.74 -5.03
N ILE A 110 -11.23 1.89 -5.61
CA ILE A 110 -10.98 2.43 -6.94
C ILE A 110 -10.23 1.33 -7.69
N CYS A 111 -10.98 0.34 -8.17
CA CYS A 111 -10.43 -0.91 -8.65
C CYS A 111 -11.42 -1.64 -9.56
N GLN A 112 -10.95 -2.55 -10.41
CA GLN A 112 -11.84 -3.48 -11.10
C GLN A 112 -12.44 -4.50 -10.14
N HIS A 113 -13.70 -4.89 -10.37
CA HIS A 113 -14.40 -5.83 -9.49
C HIS A 113 -13.65 -7.15 -9.27
N PHE A 114 -13.01 -7.69 -10.32
CA PHE A 114 -12.25 -8.94 -10.22
C PHE A 114 -11.04 -8.81 -9.28
N TRP A 115 -10.23 -7.77 -9.44
CA TRP A 115 -9.07 -7.51 -8.57
C TRP A 115 -9.51 -7.19 -7.15
N GLN A 116 -10.54 -6.36 -7.02
CA GLN A 116 -11.09 -5.97 -5.75
C GLN A 116 -11.50 -7.19 -4.93
N LYS A 117 -12.17 -8.18 -5.53
CA LYS A 117 -12.56 -9.42 -4.84
C LYS A 117 -11.32 -10.13 -4.26
N LYS A 118 -10.26 -10.31 -5.05
CA LYS A 118 -9.01 -10.96 -4.61
C LYS A 118 -8.28 -10.18 -3.53
N ILE A 119 -8.26 -8.86 -3.64
CA ILE A 119 -7.66 -7.97 -2.63
C ILE A 119 -8.40 -8.08 -1.30
N ILE A 120 -9.74 -8.09 -1.33
CA ILE A 120 -10.57 -8.24 -0.11
C ILE A 120 -10.37 -9.62 0.50
N GLU A 121 -10.37 -10.71 -0.30
CA GLU A 121 -10.07 -12.07 0.17
C GLU A 121 -8.72 -12.13 0.90
N ALA A 122 -7.68 -11.49 0.34
CA ALA A 122 -6.37 -11.42 0.97
C ALA A 122 -6.40 -10.62 2.29
N ALA A 123 -7.08 -9.48 2.31
CA ALA A 123 -7.21 -8.64 3.51
C ALA A 123 -7.96 -9.35 4.65
N LEU A 124 -9.00 -10.13 4.34
CA LEU A 124 -9.74 -10.96 5.30
C LEU A 124 -8.89 -12.12 5.84
N SER A 125 -7.93 -12.60 5.06
CA SER A 125 -7.12 -13.76 5.44
C SER A 125 -6.07 -13.48 6.52
N SER A 126 -5.62 -12.22 6.70
CA SER A 126 -4.54 -11.92 7.63
C SER A 126 -4.46 -10.46 8.09
N GLY A 127 -4.18 -10.28 9.37
CA GLY A 127 -3.76 -9.01 9.99
C GLY A 127 -2.29 -8.62 9.71
N ALA A 128 -1.53 -9.45 9.01
CA ALA A 128 -0.12 -9.22 8.71
C ALA A 128 0.09 -8.66 7.29
N VAL A 129 0.52 -7.40 7.18
CA VAL A 129 0.72 -6.69 5.91
C VAL A 129 1.56 -7.46 4.87
N ALA A 130 2.60 -8.15 5.30
CA ALA A 130 3.47 -8.92 4.40
C ALA A 130 2.77 -10.16 3.82
N GLN A 131 1.93 -10.82 4.62
CA GLN A 131 1.14 -11.95 4.16
C GLN A 131 0.06 -11.49 3.19
N VAL A 132 -0.63 -10.38 3.50
CA VAL A 132 -1.63 -9.79 2.60
C VAL A 132 -1.01 -9.42 1.24
N ALA A 133 0.13 -8.71 1.23
CA ALA A 133 0.80 -8.32 -0.01
C ALA A 133 1.18 -9.54 -0.87
N ARG A 134 1.75 -10.57 -0.25
CA ARG A 134 2.13 -11.82 -0.91
C ARG A 134 0.92 -12.60 -1.44
N THR A 135 -0.16 -12.71 -0.65
CA THR A 135 -1.38 -13.39 -1.11
C THR A 135 -2.02 -12.67 -2.29
N ILE A 136 -1.98 -11.34 -2.34
CA ILE A 136 -2.43 -10.56 -3.50
C ILE A 136 -1.58 -10.90 -4.73
N GLU A 137 -0.26 -10.87 -4.60
CA GLU A 137 0.68 -11.21 -5.67
C GLU A 137 0.41 -12.61 -6.24
N GLU A 138 0.36 -13.61 -5.37
CA GLU A 138 0.12 -15.02 -5.74
C GLU A 138 -1.28 -15.23 -6.34
N SER A 139 -2.30 -14.49 -5.91
CA SER A 139 -3.68 -14.70 -6.36
C SER A 139 -4.04 -14.00 -7.68
N LEU A 140 -3.33 -12.92 -8.02
CA LEU A 140 -3.60 -12.13 -9.21
C LEU A 140 -2.61 -12.38 -10.35
N GLU A 141 -1.42 -12.89 -10.04
CA GLU A 141 -0.37 -13.25 -11.03
C GLU A 141 -0.09 -12.11 -12.04
N LEU A 142 -0.09 -10.87 -11.55
CA LEU A 142 0.06 -9.68 -12.38
C LEU A 142 1.54 -9.38 -12.66
N ASP A 143 1.94 -9.52 -13.92
CA ASP A 143 3.31 -9.26 -14.34
C ASP A 143 3.65 -7.75 -14.38
N GLY A 144 4.79 -7.40 -13.78
CA GLY A 144 5.30 -6.03 -13.65
C GLY A 144 4.44 -5.09 -12.79
N PHE A 145 3.64 -5.62 -11.86
CA PHE A 145 2.88 -4.80 -10.91
C PHE A 145 3.60 -4.68 -9.56
N GLY A 146 3.75 -3.44 -9.08
CA GLY A 146 4.08 -3.20 -7.69
C GLY A 146 2.83 -3.28 -6.81
N ILE A 147 2.93 -3.94 -5.66
CA ILE A 147 1.87 -4.05 -4.67
C ILE A 147 2.36 -3.42 -3.37
N THR A 148 1.52 -2.59 -2.74
CA THR A 148 1.76 -2.04 -1.41
C THR A 148 0.56 -2.27 -0.51
N VAL A 149 0.82 -2.68 0.72
CA VAL A 149 -0.18 -2.78 1.80
C VAL A 149 0.29 -1.88 2.94
N LEU A 150 -0.46 -0.82 3.23
CA LEU A 150 -0.22 0.09 4.35
C LEU A 150 -1.23 -0.19 5.47
N GLN A 151 -0.75 -0.51 6.68
CA GLN A 151 -1.60 -0.60 7.87
C GLN A 151 -1.77 0.80 8.48
N VAL A 152 -3.02 1.27 8.47
CA VAL A 152 -3.42 2.62 8.84
C VAL A 152 -3.94 2.63 10.26
N ASP A 153 -3.40 3.54 11.09
CA ASP A 153 -3.86 3.75 12.46
C ASP A 153 -5.16 4.55 12.46
N TYR A 154 -6.29 3.87 12.44
CA TYR A 154 -7.60 4.52 12.49
C TYR A 154 -7.93 5.15 13.85
N THR A 155 -7.17 4.82 14.90
CA THR A 155 -7.36 5.38 16.25
C THR A 155 -6.63 6.72 16.44
N ASN A 156 -5.68 7.03 15.55
CA ASN A 156 -4.93 8.26 15.61
C ASN A 156 -5.69 9.40 14.91
N PRO A 157 -6.05 10.48 15.63
CA PRO A 157 -6.80 11.60 15.05
C PRO A 157 -6.02 12.40 14.00
N LYS A 158 -4.70 12.23 13.93
CA LYS A 158 -3.83 12.85 12.92
C LYS A 158 -3.68 12.00 11.66
N THR A 159 -4.27 10.82 11.62
CA THR A 159 -4.19 9.92 10.47
C THR A 159 -4.79 10.57 9.23
N LYS A 160 -4.00 10.54 8.15
CA LYS A 160 -4.36 11.14 6.88
C LYS A 160 -3.67 10.40 5.75
N LEU A 161 -4.43 10.04 4.73
CA LEU A 161 -3.93 9.54 3.47
C LEU A 161 -4.26 10.55 2.37
N ASN A 162 -3.25 10.96 1.61
CA ASN A 162 -3.44 11.67 0.37
C ASN A 162 -2.88 10.79 -0.75
N ALA A 163 -3.70 10.42 -1.71
CA ALA A 163 -3.24 9.61 -2.83
C ALA A 163 -3.68 10.20 -4.16
N THR A 164 -2.81 10.04 -5.15
CA THR A 164 -3.14 10.22 -6.57
C THR A 164 -3.60 8.88 -7.14
N THR A 165 -4.75 8.87 -7.80
CA THR A 165 -5.28 7.70 -8.48
C THR A 165 -5.46 7.95 -9.96
N PHE A 166 -5.36 6.89 -10.74
CA PHE A 166 -5.57 6.91 -12.17
C PHE A 166 -6.88 6.20 -12.52
N ASN A 167 -7.61 6.74 -13.49
CA ASN A 167 -8.85 6.13 -13.99
C ASN A 167 -8.61 4.87 -14.85
N ASN A 168 -7.35 4.54 -15.17
CA ASN A 168 -7.01 3.30 -15.86
C ASN A 168 -7.00 2.12 -14.89
N LEU A 169 -8.18 1.58 -14.62
CA LEU A 169 -8.36 0.48 -13.67
C LEU A 169 -7.70 -0.85 -14.12
N LYS A 170 -7.16 -0.93 -15.35
CA LYS A 170 -6.36 -2.07 -15.83
C LYS A 170 -4.89 -1.97 -15.43
N LYS A 171 -4.43 -0.79 -15.01
CA LYS A 171 -3.03 -0.51 -14.64
C LYS A 171 -2.89 0.08 -13.24
N TRP A 172 -4.01 0.43 -12.58
CA TRP A 172 -4.05 0.98 -11.24
C TRP A 172 -5.24 0.44 -10.46
N CYS A 173 -5.02 0.13 -9.18
CA CYS A 173 -6.07 -0.20 -8.24
C CYS A 173 -5.69 0.26 -6.84
N SER A 174 -6.65 0.84 -6.12
CA SER A 174 -6.52 1.26 -4.72
C SER A 174 -7.77 0.80 -3.96
N VAL A 175 -7.58 0.16 -2.82
CA VAL A 175 -8.67 -0.33 -1.96
C VAL A 175 -8.35 0.06 -0.53
N TYR A 176 -9.17 0.95 0.02
CA TYR A 176 -9.15 1.26 1.46
C TYR A 176 -10.16 0.36 2.16
N VAL A 177 -9.71 -0.56 3.01
CA VAL A 177 -10.56 -1.60 3.61
C VAL A 177 -10.30 -1.78 5.10
N GLY A 178 -11.37 -1.71 5.90
CA GLY A 178 -11.35 -1.92 7.34
C GLY A 178 -12.02 -3.23 7.72
N ILE A 179 -11.32 -4.06 8.51
CA ILE A 179 -11.75 -5.40 8.89
C ILE A 179 -11.77 -5.54 10.42
N ASP A 180 -12.92 -5.98 10.93
CA ASP A 180 -13.16 -6.35 12.31
C ASP A 180 -13.19 -7.88 12.44
N PRO A 181 -12.05 -8.53 12.76
CA PRO A 181 -11.96 -9.99 12.76
C PRO A 181 -12.60 -10.59 14.04
N ASP A 182 -13.05 -11.84 13.96
CA ASP A 182 -13.55 -12.59 15.13
C ASP A 182 -12.52 -12.70 16.27
N LEU A 183 -11.24 -12.80 15.91
CA LEU A 183 -10.12 -12.92 16.84
C LEU A 183 -9.02 -11.93 16.46
N GLY A 184 -8.61 -11.12 17.43
CA GLY A 184 -7.53 -10.14 17.28
C GLY A 184 -8.03 -8.71 17.44
N PHE A 185 -7.29 -7.77 16.86
CA PHE A 185 -7.64 -6.37 16.86
C PHE A 185 -8.12 -5.96 15.47
N PRO A 186 -9.08 -5.04 15.37
CA PRO A 186 -9.48 -4.52 14.08
C PRO A 186 -8.33 -3.83 13.37
N TYR A 187 -8.33 -3.88 12.04
CA TYR A 187 -7.27 -3.30 11.23
C TYR A 187 -7.81 -2.61 9.98
N LEU A 188 -7.12 -1.53 9.58
CA LEU A 188 -7.45 -0.74 8.41
C LEU A 188 -6.27 -0.75 7.45
N TYR A 189 -6.53 -1.07 6.19
CA TYR A 189 -5.52 -1.08 5.15
C TYR A 189 -5.82 -0.07 4.05
N GLU A 190 -4.76 0.55 3.55
CA GLU A 190 -4.71 1.08 2.19
C GLU A 190 -3.89 0.11 1.34
N ILE A 191 -4.52 -0.49 0.33
CA ILE A 191 -3.90 -1.49 -0.55
C ILE A 191 -3.84 -0.93 -1.96
N GLN A 192 -2.65 -0.91 -2.57
CA GLN A 192 -2.42 -0.31 -3.87
C GLN A 192 -1.65 -1.25 -4.80
N LEU A 193 -2.10 -1.29 -6.05
CA LEU A 193 -1.51 -2.08 -7.13
C LEU A 193 -1.30 -1.15 -8.33
N GLY A 194 -0.11 -1.15 -8.91
CA GLY A 194 0.23 -0.34 -10.08
C GLY A 194 1.11 -1.09 -11.06
N LYS A 195 0.75 -1.10 -12.36
CA LYS A 195 1.63 -1.59 -13.44
C LYS A 195 2.78 -0.61 -13.57
N LEU A 196 3.97 -1.05 -13.24
CA LEU A 196 5.17 -0.23 -13.27
C LEU A 196 5.64 -0.03 -14.71
N LEU A 197 6.25 1.11 -14.98
CA LEU A 197 6.95 1.35 -16.23
C LEU A 197 8.12 0.36 -16.34
N GLU A 198 8.22 -0.32 -17.49
CA GLU A 198 9.42 -1.08 -17.84
C GLU A 198 10.36 -0.11 -18.58
N GLU A 199 11.52 0.20 -18.00
CA GLU A 199 12.57 0.87 -18.76
C GLU A 199 13.09 -0.11 -19.81
N TYR A 200 12.98 0.24 -21.09
CA TYR A 200 13.76 -0.41 -22.14
C TYR A 200 15.21 0.08 -22.00
N GLU A 201 16.14 -0.81 -21.68
CA GLU A 201 17.58 -0.55 -21.77
C GLU A 201 18.02 -0.25 -23.21
#